data_AF-A0A917QV89-F1
#
_entry.id   AF-A0A917QV89-F1
#
_cell.length_a   1.000
_cell.length_b   1.000
_cell.length_c   1.000
_cell.angle_alpha   90.00
_cell.angle_beta   90.00
_cell.angle_gamma   90.00
#
_symmetry.space_group_name_H-M   'P 1'
#
loop_
_entity.id
_entity.type
_entity.pdbx_description
1 polymer ?
#
loop_
_entity_poly.entity_id
_entity_poly.type
_entity_poly.pdbx_seq_one_letter_code
_entity_poly.pdbx_strand_id
1 'polypeptide(L)'
;MTDLPVPRATPIPAEPATSGSQARPPRDTVPVPLPAGAPILVTGLPRSGTSWAGKMLTAGGGAVYVNEPLNPQRPPGRSPGVLNAAVEHRFQYICPDNEGPWLRAFADTVALRYRYAAELRRNRSPGDLARLVRNASMFTLGRLRRRRALLDDPFALFSAGWFAERLGCRVVLLVRDPVALVASWRRLGWTVHFGELLDQPLLVRDQPAVERVRPLAGTHEPVVKIATLYALAREVSEALAGRHPGVRLVAYEELAADPLAGYRDLYAWCGLPWTATAEQRIARACTAPPARRGFPRFGGAGFTWTGLSRTAYRPMDARTAATRPPTGLTPEQIRLVQEITLPGRIRTGARPRDAPPPSLDRLTGRRS
;
A
#
# COMPACT_ATOMS: atom_id res chain seq x y z
N MET A 1 39.22 32.80 -64.76
CA MET A 1 37.88 32.20 -64.54
C MET A 1 38.11 30.92 -63.76
N THR A 2 37.76 30.73 -62.50
CA THR A 2 37.12 31.55 -61.46
C THR A 2 37.50 30.83 -60.17
N ASP A 3 38.18 31.52 -59.25
CA ASP A 3 38.45 31.03 -57.90
C ASP A 3 37.12 30.77 -57.17
N LEU A 4 36.90 29.53 -56.74
CA LEU A 4 35.78 29.16 -55.86
C LEU A 4 36.30 29.04 -54.43
N PRO A 5 35.84 29.87 -53.47
CA PRO A 5 36.31 29.81 -52.11
C PRO A 5 35.65 28.67 -51.33
N VAL A 6 36.48 27.92 -50.60
CA VAL A 6 36.09 26.92 -49.61
C VAL A 6 35.37 27.62 -48.44
N PRO A 7 34.13 27.25 -48.08
CA PRO A 7 33.44 27.87 -46.96
C PRO A 7 34.09 27.45 -45.63
N ARG A 8 34.56 28.44 -44.86
CA ARG A 8 35.03 28.28 -43.48
C ARG A 8 33.84 27.87 -42.60
N ALA A 9 34.01 26.78 -41.86
CA ALA A 9 33.06 26.33 -40.85
C ALA A 9 32.93 27.39 -39.74
N THR A 10 31.71 27.87 -39.53
CA THR A 10 31.32 28.72 -38.41
C THR A 10 31.38 27.92 -37.11
N PRO A 11 31.94 28.43 -36.00
CA PRO A 11 31.91 27.73 -34.73
C PRO A 11 30.47 27.65 -34.22
N ILE A 12 30.01 26.44 -33.91
CA ILE A 12 28.75 26.18 -33.20
C ILE A 12 28.89 26.79 -31.78
N PRO A 13 27.99 27.67 -31.33
CA PRO A 13 28.02 28.17 -29.96
C PRO A 13 27.75 27.01 -28.99
N ALA A 14 28.64 26.84 -28.02
CA ALA A 14 28.53 25.83 -26.97
C ALA A 14 27.23 26.02 -26.19
N GLU A 15 26.39 25.00 -26.17
CA GLU A 15 25.24 24.91 -25.27
C GLU A 15 25.74 24.94 -23.82
N PRO A 16 25.15 25.77 -22.94
CA PRO A 16 25.51 25.74 -21.53
C PRO A 16 25.03 24.42 -20.92
N ALA A 17 25.98 23.69 -20.33
CA ALA A 17 25.74 22.51 -19.52
C ALA A 17 24.70 22.81 -18.43
N THR A 18 23.46 22.41 -18.66
CA THR A 18 22.41 22.40 -17.64
C THR A 18 22.70 21.23 -16.71
N SER A 19 23.42 21.56 -15.63
CA SER A 19 23.48 20.75 -14.41
C SER A 19 22.07 20.31 -14.05
N GLY A 20 21.80 19.00 -14.20
CA GLY A 20 20.56 18.35 -13.83
C GLY A 20 20.38 18.39 -12.31
N SER A 21 20.00 19.55 -11.81
CA SER A 21 19.47 19.74 -10.46
C SER A 21 18.24 18.85 -10.34
N GLN A 22 18.34 17.80 -9.52
CA GLN A 22 17.21 17.00 -9.09
C GLN A 22 16.21 17.94 -8.41
N ALA A 23 15.19 18.35 -9.15
CA ALA A 23 14.11 19.17 -8.63
C ALA A 23 13.41 18.39 -7.51
N ARG A 24 13.67 18.79 -6.27
CA ARG A 24 12.83 18.49 -5.12
C ARG A 24 11.38 18.85 -5.49
N PRO A 25 10.38 17.98 -5.25
CA PRO A 25 9.00 18.36 -5.50
C PRO A 25 8.63 19.57 -4.64
N PRO A 26 7.85 20.53 -5.17
CA PRO A 26 7.47 21.73 -4.43
C PRO A 26 6.70 21.34 -3.17
N ARG A 27 7.17 21.86 -2.01
CA ARG A 27 6.59 21.60 -0.69
C ARG A 27 5.27 22.34 -0.42
N ASP A 28 4.77 23.11 -1.38
CA ASP A 28 3.62 24.00 -1.17
C ASP A 28 2.47 23.62 -2.10
N THR A 29 1.91 22.43 -1.93
CA THR A 29 0.54 22.19 -2.39
C THR A 29 -0.41 22.72 -1.31
N VAL A 30 -0.94 23.92 -1.55
CA VAL A 30 -2.07 24.45 -0.78
C VAL A 30 -3.17 23.37 -0.77
N PRO A 31 -3.59 22.83 0.39
CA PRO A 31 -4.61 21.80 0.43
C PRO A 31 -5.89 22.34 -0.21
N VAL A 32 -6.36 21.69 -1.27
CA VAL A 32 -7.71 21.94 -1.80
C VAL A 32 -8.69 21.78 -0.62
N PRO A 33 -9.51 22.80 -0.30
CA PRO A 33 -10.48 22.72 0.79
C PRO A 33 -11.48 21.60 0.46
N LEU A 34 -11.41 20.51 1.20
CA LEU A 34 -12.33 19.39 1.08
C LEU A 34 -13.43 19.50 2.14
N PRO A 35 -14.64 19.01 1.87
CA PRO A 35 -15.74 19.08 2.82
C PRO A 35 -15.35 18.43 4.14
N ALA A 36 -15.62 19.14 5.24
CA ALA A 36 -15.40 18.65 6.59
C ALA A 36 -16.07 17.28 6.76
N GLY A 37 -15.31 16.29 7.24
CA GLY A 37 -15.82 14.94 7.47
C GLY A 37 -15.59 13.91 6.35
N ALA A 38 -14.82 14.25 5.32
CA ALA A 38 -14.40 13.31 4.26
C ALA A 38 -13.92 11.94 4.83
N PRO A 39 -14.24 10.79 4.23
CA PRO A 39 -13.67 9.53 4.68
C PRO A 39 -12.15 9.46 4.46
N ILE A 40 -11.49 8.54 5.15
CA ILE A 40 -10.04 8.32 5.03
C ILE A 40 -9.83 6.92 4.48
N LEU A 41 -8.92 6.78 3.51
CA LEU A 41 -8.41 5.50 3.06
C LEU A 41 -6.92 5.44 3.40
N VAL A 42 -6.49 4.40 4.10
CA VAL A 42 -5.08 4.06 4.26
C VAL A 42 -4.85 2.82 3.40
N THR A 43 -3.98 2.93 2.41
CA THR A 43 -3.68 1.84 1.48
C THR A 43 -2.18 1.79 1.17
N GLY A 44 -1.77 0.86 0.31
CA GLY A 44 -0.38 0.48 0.09
C GLY A 44 -0.29 -1.05 -0.05
N LEU A 45 0.83 -1.58 -0.51
CA LEU A 45 0.97 -3.03 -0.55
C LEU A 45 0.87 -3.64 0.87
N PRO A 46 0.32 -4.86 1.01
CA PRO A 46 0.39 -5.58 2.26
C PRO A 46 1.83 -5.60 2.79
N ARG A 47 2.00 -5.35 4.09
CA ARG A 47 3.31 -5.22 4.77
C ARG A 47 4.03 -3.87 4.60
N SER A 48 3.40 -2.87 3.98
CA SER A 48 3.89 -1.46 3.96
C SER A 48 3.53 -0.65 5.23
N GLY A 49 2.88 -1.26 6.22
CA GLY A 49 2.55 -0.58 7.48
C GLY A 49 1.15 0.05 7.55
N THR A 50 0.24 -0.28 6.63
CA THR A 50 -1.10 0.34 6.54
C THR A 50 -1.89 0.19 7.84
N SER A 51 -1.88 -0.99 8.46
CA SER A 51 -2.56 -1.20 9.75
C SER A 51 -1.93 -0.48 10.93
N TRP A 52 -0.65 -0.14 10.87
CA TRP A 52 -0.06 0.74 11.86
C TRP A 52 -0.56 2.17 11.67
N ALA A 53 -0.45 2.70 10.45
CA ALA A 53 -0.91 4.05 10.13
C ALA A 53 -2.41 4.26 10.39
N GLY A 54 -3.27 3.33 9.95
CA GLY A 54 -4.71 3.41 10.21
C GLY A 54 -5.07 3.37 11.69
N LYS A 55 -4.32 2.63 12.51
CA LYS A 55 -4.52 2.61 13.97
C LYS A 55 -4.06 3.90 14.64
N MET A 56 -2.95 4.46 14.20
CA MET A 56 -2.47 5.75 14.74
C MET A 56 -3.41 6.89 14.36
N LEU A 57 -3.95 6.89 13.13
CA LEU A 57 -4.96 7.86 12.68
C LEU A 57 -6.30 7.73 13.39
N THR A 58 -6.62 6.56 13.94
CA THR A 58 -7.82 6.38 14.78
C THR A 58 -7.57 6.56 16.28
N ALA A 59 -6.31 6.77 16.71
CA ALA A 59 -5.93 6.88 18.11
C ALA A 59 -6.62 8.05 18.84
N GLY A 60 -6.90 9.15 18.15
CA GLY A 60 -7.65 10.29 18.69
C GLY A 60 -9.15 10.05 18.87
N GLY A 61 -9.70 8.92 18.39
CA GLY A 61 -11.12 8.57 18.54
C GLY A 61 -12.08 9.31 17.60
N GLY A 62 -11.58 10.15 16.69
CA GLY A 62 -12.38 10.88 15.69
C GLY A 62 -12.80 10.05 14.48
N ALA A 63 -12.30 8.81 14.35
CA ALA A 63 -12.59 7.93 13.23
C ALA A 63 -12.91 6.50 13.67
N VAL A 64 -13.72 5.81 12.87
CA VAL A 64 -14.03 4.38 12.99
C VAL A 64 -13.13 3.62 12.03
N TYR A 65 -12.33 2.72 12.59
CA TYR A 65 -11.45 1.84 11.82
C TYR A 65 -12.27 0.72 11.17
N VAL A 66 -12.33 0.73 9.84
CA VAL A 66 -12.91 -0.31 9.00
C VAL A 66 -11.74 -1.08 8.38
N ASN A 67 -11.50 -2.27 8.90
CA ASN A 67 -10.40 -3.14 8.47
C ASN A 67 -10.67 -3.67 7.06
N GLU A 68 -9.78 -3.55 6.08
CA GLU A 68 -9.71 -4.29 4.80
C GLU A 68 -11.04 -4.75 4.10
N PRO A 69 -11.99 -3.86 3.74
CA PRO A 69 -13.21 -4.22 3.00
C PRO A 69 -13.02 -5.04 1.72
N LEU A 70 -11.95 -4.79 0.97
CA LEU A 70 -11.60 -5.48 -0.28
C LEU A 70 -10.73 -6.73 -0.06
N ASN A 71 -10.66 -7.28 1.16
CA ASN A 71 -9.98 -8.55 1.38
C ASN A 71 -10.92 -9.75 1.09
N PRO A 72 -10.77 -10.49 -0.03
CA PRO A 72 -11.70 -11.57 -0.38
C PRO A 72 -11.68 -12.77 0.59
N GLN A 73 -10.60 -12.88 1.38
CA GLN A 73 -10.36 -14.04 2.24
C GLN A 73 -10.76 -13.82 3.70
N ARG A 74 -11.02 -12.57 4.13
CA ARG A 74 -11.31 -12.26 5.52
C ARG A 74 -12.41 -11.22 5.66
N PRO A 75 -13.18 -11.24 6.75
CA PRO A 75 -14.07 -10.13 7.07
C PRO A 75 -13.25 -8.84 7.18
N PRO A 76 -13.77 -7.73 6.66
CA PRO A 76 -15.11 -7.52 6.14
C PRO A 76 -15.36 -7.81 4.66
N GLY A 77 -14.39 -8.24 3.86
CA GLY A 77 -14.66 -8.70 2.49
C GLY A 77 -15.54 -9.96 2.40
N ARG A 78 -15.96 -10.51 3.56
CA ARG A 78 -17.01 -11.54 3.70
C ARG A 78 -18.18 -11.12 4.61
N SER A 79 -18.25 -9.84 5.00
CA SER A 79 -19.32 -9.26 5.82
C SER A 79 -20.09 -8.24 4.99
N PRO A 80 -21.18 -8.66 4.29
CA PRO A 80 -21.99 -7.76 3.46
C PRO A 80 -22.67 -6.62 4.24
N GLY A 81 -22.73 -6.72 5.57
CA GLY A 81 -23.09 -5.63 6.48
C GLY A 81 -22.10 -4.47 6.46
N VAL A 82 -20.82 -4.76 6.29
CA VAL A 82 -19.75 -3.75 6.17
C VAL A 82 -19.59 -3.29 4.72
N LEU A 83 -19.43 -4.22 3.78
CA LEU A 83 -19.34 -3.94 2.34
C LEU A 83 -20.28 -4.86 1.57
N ASN A 84 -21.40 -4.33 1.09
CA ASN A 84 -22.40 -5.09 0.34
C ASN A 84 -22.06 -5.19 -1.16
N ALA A 85 -20.88 -5.72 -1.48
CA ALA A 85 -20.41 -5.99 -2.84
C ALA A 85 -19.58 -7.29 -2.86
N ALA A 86 -19.48 -7.94 -4.02
CA ALA A 86 -18.71 -9.16 -4.19
C ALA A 86 -17.28 -8.82 -4.62
N VAL A 87 -16.29 -9.19 -3.79
CA VAL A 87 -14.87 -9.01 -4.08
C VAL A 87 -14.33 -10.30 -4.69
N GLU A 88 -13.94 -10.24 -5.95
CA GLU A 88 -13.52 -11.41 -6.73
C GLU A 88 -12.01 -11.53 -6.78
N HIS A 89 -11.31 -10.39 -6.88
CA HIS A 89 -9.85 -10.35 -6.98
C HIS A 89 -9.20 -9.75 -5.73
N ARG A 90 -8.02 -10.26 -5.39
CA ARG A 90 -7.05 -9.48 -4.61
C ARG A 90 -6.62 -8.28 -5.44
N PHE A 91 -6.65 -7.10 -4.83
CA PHE A 91 -6.47 -5.85 -5.57
C PHE A 91 -7.59 -5.59 -6.58
N GLN A 92 -8.84 -5.80 -6.17
CA GLN A 92 -10.01 -5.48 -6.97
C GLN A 92 -9.96 -4.03 -7.47
N TYR A 93 -9.88 -3.90 -8.80
CA TYR A 93 -9.84 -2.63 -9.50
C TYR A 93 -11.26 -2.10 -9.71
N ILE A 94 -11.44 -0.84 -9.33
CA ILE A 94 -12.70 -0.11 -9.42
C ILE A 94 -12.41 1.21 -10.13
N CYS A 95 -13.17 1.48 -11.19
CA CYS A 95 -13.14 2.71 -11.96
C CYS A 95 -14.57 3.10 -12.37
N PRO A 96 -14.79 4.30 -12.95
CA PRO A 96 -16.12 4.75 -13.34
C PRO A 96 -16.88 3.75 -14.23
N ASP A 97 -16.18 2.98 -15.06
CA ASP A 97 -16.80 2.05 -16.01
C ASP A 97 -17.35 0.76 -15.37
N ASN A 98 -16.92 0.42 -14.15
CA ASN A 98 -17.42 -0.74 -13.41
C ASN A 98 -18.00 -0.41 -12.04
N GLU A 99 -18.20 0.88 -11.71
CA GLU A 99 -18.51 1.30 -10.34
C GLU A 99 -19.90 0.92 -9.83
N GLY A 100 -20.80 0.43 -10.69
CA GLY A 100 -22.21 0.18 -10.35
C GLY A 100 -22.44 -0.59 -9.04
N PRO A 101 -21.85 -1.79 -8.85
CA PRO A 101 -21.96 -2.54 -7.59
C PRO A 101 -21.23 -1.89 -6.41
N TRP A 102 -20.24 -1.04 -6.68
CA TRP A 102 -19.27 -0.54 -5.68
C TRP A 102 -19.68 0.80 -5.08
N LEU A 103 -20.19 1.72 -5.89
CA LEU A 103 -20.43 3.10 -5.48
C LEU A 103 -21.40 3.15 -4.29
N ARG A 104 -22.55 2.47 -4.39
CA ARG A 104 -23.52 2.40 -3.28
C ARG A 104 -22.96 1.64 -2.08
N ALA A 105 -22.28 0.51 -2.32
CA ALA A 105 -21.74 -0.32 -1.25
C ALA A 105 -20.72 0.44 -0.41
N PHE A 106 -19.79 1.16 -1.07
CA PHE A 106 -18.83 1.99 -0.38
C PHE A 106 -19.42 3.28 0.17
N ALA A 107 -20.36 3.94 -0.51
CA ALA A 107 -21.08 5.11 0.03
C ALA A 107 -21.74 4.77 1.38
N ASP A 108 -22.39 3.61 1.48
CA ASP A 108 -22.94 3.13 2.75
C ASP A 108 -21.81 2.82 3.76
N THR A 109 -20.73 2.18 3.34
CA THR A 109 -19.56 1.86 4.20
C THR A 109 -18.95 3.13 4.80
N VAL A 110 -18.63 4.13 3.98
CA VAL A 110 -17.98 5.37 4.42
C VAL A 110 -18.90 6.28 5.22
N ALA A 111 -20.22 6.19 4.98
CA ALA A 111 -21.24 6.84 5.80
C ALA A 111 -21.56 6.08 7.10
N LEU A 112 -20.83 4.99 7.39
CA LEU A 112 -21.03 4.10 8.53
C LEU A 112 -22.47 3.57 8.62
N ARG A 113 -23.08 3.28 7.47
CA ARG A 113 -24.41 2.67 7.34
C ARG A 113 -24.28 1.15 7.22
N TYR A 114 -24.39 0.47 8.36
CA TYR A 114 -24.31 -0.98 8.41
C TYR A 114 -25.52 -1.65 7.73
N ARG A 115 -25.29 -2.62 6.84
CA ARG A 115 -26.35 -3.31 6.07
C ARG A 115 -26.83 -4.56 6.81
N TYR A 116 -27.62 -4.38 7.86
CA TYR A 116 -28.16 -5.47 8.71
C TYR A 116 -28.81 -6.60 7.91
N ALA A 117 -29.73 -6.28 7.00
CA ALA A 117 -30.43 -7.29 6.20
C ALA A 117 -29.48 -8.11 5.31
N ALA A 118 -28.40 -7.51 4.80
CA ALA A 118 -27.43 -8.21 3.99
C ALA A 118 -26.55 -9.15 4.83
N GLU A 119 -26.11 -8.72 6.02
CA GLU A 119 -25.36 -9.58 6.95
C GLU A 119 -26.23 -10.75 7.47
N LEU A 120 -27.46 -10.46 7.91
CA LEU A 120 -28.36 -11.49 8.46
C LEU A 120 -28.68 -12.61 7.46
N ARG A 121 -28.83 -12.29 6.17
CA ARG A 121 -29.02 -13.30 5.11
C ARG A 121 -27.83 -14.25 4.95
N ARG A 122 -26.63 -13.81 5.33
CA ARG A 122 -25.38 -14.57 5.16
C ARG A 122 -24.91 -15.25 6.44
N ASN A 123 -25.38 -14.81 7.61
CA ASN A 123 -25.02 -15.40 8.89
C ASN A 123 -25.54 -16.84 8.99
N ARG A 124 -24.63 -17.79 9.25
CA ARG A 124 -24.97 -19.22 9.40
C ARG A 124 -24.53 -19.78 10.75
N SER A 125 -23.83 -19.01 11.57
CA SER A 125 -23.29 -19.47 12.85
C SER A 125 -23.41 -18.42 13.96
N PRO A 126 -23.36 -18.83 15.25
CA PRO A 126 -23.30 -17.89 16.38
C PRO A 126 -22.11 -16.93 16.31
N GLY A 127 -20.98 -17.39 15.77
CA GLY A 127 -19.79 -16.56 15.53
C GLY A 127 -20.03 -15.44 14.51
N ASP A 128 -20.92 -15.64 13.54
CA ASP A 128 -21.33 -14.61 12.59
C ASP A 128 -22.26 -13.59 13.24
N LEU A 129 -23.14 -14.01 14.15
CA LEU A 129 -23.98 -13.09 14.92
C LEU A 129 -23.14 -12.21 15.85
N ALA A 130 -22.16 -12.77 16.56
CA ALA A 130 -21.24 -11.99 17.39
C ALA A 130 -20.45 -10.94 16.56
N ARG A 131 -20.04 -11.33 15.35
CA ARG A 131 -19.37 -10.42 14.41
C ARG A 131 -20.30 -9.33 13.91
N LEU A 132 -21.54 -9.67 13.59
CA LEU A 132 -22.59 -8.73 13.21
C LEU A 132 -22.77 -7.70 14.32
N VAL A 133 -23.06 -8.13 15.55
CA VAL A 133 -23.29 -7.24 16.69
C VAL A 133 -22.10 -6.30 16.87
N ARG A 134 -20.87 -6.83 16.89
CA ARG A 134 -19.66 -6.01 17.01
C ARG A 134 -19.55 -4.95 15.90
N ASN A 135 -19.66 -5.35 14.63
CA ASN A 135 -19.50 -4.44 13.50
C ASN A 135 -20.64 -3.41 13.45
N ALA A 136 -21.89 -3.85 13.65
CA ALA A 136 -23.06 -3.01 13.72
C ALA A 136 -22.95 -1.97 14.84
N SER A 137 -22.54 -2.38 16.05
CA SER A 137 -22.31 -1.46 17.17
C SER A 137 -21.22 -0.44 16.84
N MET A 138 -20.10 -0.84 16.24
CA MET A 138 -19.04 0.11 15.83
C MET A 138 -19.56 1.13 14.81
N PHE A 139 -20.32 0.69 13.81
CA PHE A 139 -20.88 1.55 12.76
C PHE A 139 -21.94 2.51 13.33
N THR A 140 -22.93 1.99 14.04
CA THR A 140 -23.99 2.79 14.66
C THR A 140 -23.42 3.80 15.65
N LEU A 141 -22.52 3.37 16.55
CA LEU A 141 -21.90 4.27 17.52
C LEU A 141 -21.01 5.33 16.87
N GLY A 142 -20.29 4.95 15.81
CA GLY A 142 -19.51 5.87 15.00
C GLY A 142 -20.37 6.95 14.36
N ARG A 143 -21.47 6.54 13.74
CA ARG A 143 -22.44 7.45 13.11
C ARG A 143 -23.10 8.38 14.12
N LEU A 144 -23.55 7.86 15.26
CA LEU A 144 -24.13 8.65 16.36
C LEU A 144 -23.14 9.69 16.91
N ARG A 145 -21.85 9.33 16.99
CA ARG A 145 -20.77 10.24 17.43
C ARG A 145 -20.18 11.09 16.31
N ARG A 146 -20.80 11.10 15.12
CA ARG A 146 -20.33 11.83 13.93
C ARG A 146 -18.84 11.58 13.61
N ARG A 147 -18.36 10.35 13.88
CA ARG A 147 -17.01 9.92 13.54
C ARG A 147 -16.91 9.66 12.04
N ARG A 148 -15.70 9.81 11.51
CA ARG A 148 -15.39 9.55 10.10
C ARG A 148 -15.06 8.07 9.89
N ALA A 149 -15.35 7.52 8.72
CA ALA A 149 -14.82 6.21 8.37
C ALA A 149 -13.33 6.32 8.01
N LEU A 150 -12.51 5.40 8.54
CA LEU A 150 -11.15 5.16 8.09
C LEU A 150 -11.07 3.72 7.58
N LEU A 151 -10.93 3.54 6.29
CA LEU A 151 -10.71 2.25 5.65
C LEU A 151 -9.19 1.97 5.68
N ASP A 152 -8.74 0.90 6.33
CA ASP A 152 -7.36 0.40 6.17
C ASP A 152 -7.38 -0.78 5.23
N ASP A 153 -7.04 -0.56 3.96
CA ASP A 153 -7.21 -1.57 2.93
C ASP A 153 -6.01 -1.63 1.99
N PRO A 154 -5.08 -2.58 2.22
CA PRO A 154 -3.96 -2.80 1.30
C PRO A 154 -4.38 -3.19 -0.11
N PHE A 155 -5.57 -3.77 -0.29
CA PHE A 155 -6.07 -4.21 -1.59
C PHE A 155 -6.68 -3.06 -2.39
N ALA A 156 -6.91 -1.89 -1.79
CA ALA A 156 -7.46 -0.73 -2.48
C ALA A 156 -6.44 0.06 -3.34
N LEU A 157 -5.16 -0.34 -3.38
CA LEU A 157 -4.08 0.45 -3.98
C LEU A 157 -4.39 0.89 -5.42
N PHE A 158 -4.76 -0.05 -6.30
CA PHE A 158 -5.02 0.28 -7.70
C PHE A 158 -6.33 1.07 -7.88
N SER A 159 -7.25 0.98 -6.92
CA SER A 159 -8.54 1.70 -6.91
C SER A 159 -8.48 3.03 -6.16
N ALA A 160 -7.31 3.43 -5.65
CA ALA A 160 -7.17 4.60 -4.78
C ALA A 160 -7.61 5.91 -5.45
N GLY A 161 -7.40 6.07 -6.76
CA GLY A 161 -7.90 7.23 -7.51
C GLY A 161 -9.42 7.31 -7.49
N TRP A 162 -10.11 6.20 -7.72
CA TRP A 162 -11.58 6.12 -7.64
C TRP A 162 -12.10 6.47 -6.22
N PHE A 163 -11.44 5.97 -5.16
CA PHE A 163 -11.80 6.37 -3.79
C PHE A 163 -11.64 7.88 -3.54
N ALA A 164 -10.56 8.47 -4.05
CA ALA A 164 -10.32 9.90 -3.89
C ALA A 164 -11.37 10.74 -4.64
N GLU A 165 -11.67 10.40 -5.89
CA GLU A 165 -12.54 11.21 -6.76
C GLU A 165 -14.02 10.96 -6.52
N ARG A 166 -14.44 9.69 -6.40
CA ARG A 166 -15.86 9.31 -6.36
C ARG A 166 -16.44 9.33 -4.96
N LEU A 167 -15.61 9.04 -3.96
CA LEU A 167 -16.03 9.01 -2.54
C LEU A 167 -15.46 10.18 -1.72
N GLY A 168 -14.63 11.04 -2.33
CA GLY A 168 -14.01 12.16 -1.64
C GLY A 168 -13.03 11.72 -0.55
N CYS A 169 -12.46 10.52 -0.63
CA CYS A 169 -11.55 10.02 0.39
C CYS A 169 -10.26 10.85 0.45
N ARG A 170 -9.76 11.11 1.67
CA ARG A 170 -8.35 11.44 1.90
C ARG A 170 -7.57 10.13 1.90
N VAL A 171 -6.83 9.86 0.83
CA VAL A 171 -6.06 8.62 0.66
C VAL A 171 -4.61 8.78 1.13
N VAL A 172 -4.24 8.11 2.22
CA VAL A 172 -2.85 7.93 2.66
C VAL A 172 -2.32 6.65 2.01
N LEU A 173 -1.46 6.79 1.00
CA LEU A 173 -0.85 5.68 0.29
C LEU A 173 0.56 5.43 0.85
N LEU A 174 0.74 4.33 1.57
CA LEU A 174 2.03 3.94 2.13
C LEU A 174 2.90 3.18 1.13
N VAL A 175 4.16 3.60 1.05
CA VAL A 175 5.25 2.85 0.45
C VAL A 175 6.30 2.53 1.50
N ARG A 176 7.06 1.46 1.27
CA ARG A 176 8.03 0.93 2.22
C ARG A 176 9.27 0.51 1.44
N ASP A 177 10.44 0.49 2.08
CA ASP A 177 11.65 -0.07 1.49
C ASP A 177 11.38 -1.45 0.80
N PRO A 178 11.76 -1.58 -0.49
CA PRO A 178 11.47 -2.79 -1.28
C PRO A 178 12.10 -4.04 -0.67
N VAL A 179 13.32 -3.94 -0.14
CA VAL A 179 14.04 -5.10 0.43
C VAL A 179 13.34 -5.56 1.71
N ALA A 180 12.94 -4.64 2.58
CA ALA A 180 12.19 -4.92 3.80
C ALA A 180 10.82 -5.56 3.51
N LEU A 181 10.12 -5.08 2.48
CA LEU A 181 8.84 -5.63 2.06
C LEU A 181 9.00 -7.06 1.51
N VAL A 182 9.90 -7.25 0.55
CA VAL A 182 10.16 -8.57 -0.07
C VAL A 182 10.63 -9.57 0.99
N ALA A 183 11.55 -9.18 1.88
CA ALA A 183 11.99 -10.02 2.99
C ALA A 183 10.82 -10.38 3.91
N SER A 184 9.91 -9.43 4.19
CA SER A 184 8.73 -9.73 5.01
C SER A 184 7.79 -10.74 4.34
N TRP A 185 7.58 -10.66 3.04
CA TRP A 185 6.72 -11.61 2.33
C TRP A 185 7.37 -12.99 2.25
N ARG A 186 8.68 -13.05 1.99
CA ARG A 186 9.46 -14.30 1.97
C ARG A 186 9.40 -15.04 3.29
N ARG A 187 9.61 -14.36 4.43
CA ARG A 187 9.50 -14.98 5.75
C ARG A 187 8.12 -15.55 6.07
N LEU A 188 7.07 -14.97 5.48
CA LEU A 188 5.69 -15.44 5.67
C LEU A 188 5.30 -16.55 4.68
N GLY A 189 6.19 -16.91 3.75
CA GLY A 189 5.86 -17.82 2.65
C GLY A 189 4.79 -17.24 1.72
N TRP A 190 4.63 -15.92 1.68
CA TRP A 190 3.64 -15.26 0.83
C TRP A 190 4.19 -15.09 -0.59
N THR A 191 3.30 -15.19 -1.56
CA THR A 191 3.57 -14.92 -2.97
C THR A 191 2.38 -14.21 -3.60
N VAL A 192 2.55 -13.71 -4.82
CA VAL A 192 1.49 -13.12 -5.63
C VAL A 192 1.10 -14.07 -6.76
N HIS A 193 -0.19 -14.13 -7.04
CA HIS A 193 -0.75 -14.75 -8.24
C HIS A 193 -1.10 -13.62 -9.21
N PHE A 194 -0.36 -13.48 -10.30
CA PHE A 194 -0.55 -12.33 -11.21
C PHE A 194 -1.87 -12.37 -11.98
N GLY A 195 -2.56 -13.51 -12.05
CA GLY A 195 -3.95 -13.58 -12.53
C GLY A 195 -4.88 -12.64 -11.76
N GLU A 196 -4.64 -12.43 -10.46
CA GLU A 196 -5.38 -11.44 -9.66
C GLU A 196 -5.31 -10.03 -10.22
N LEU A 197 -4.30 -9.68 -11.03
CA LEU A 197 -4.19 -8.39 -11.72
C LEU A 197 -4.55 -8.49 -13.21
N LEU A 198 -4.04 -9.53 -13.89
CA LEU A 198 -4.15 -9.69 -15.34
C LEU A 198 -5.56 -10.09 -15.79
N ASP A 199 -6.34 -10.73 -14.92
CA ASP A 199 -7.72 -11.17 -15.21
C ASP A 199 -8.73 -10.04 -14.99
N GLN A 200 -8.26 -8.81 -14.76
CA GLN A 200 -9.07 -7.59 -14.63
C GLN A 200 -8.84 -6.67 -15.84
N PRO A 201 -9.62 -6.79 -16.94
CA PRO A 201 -9.35 -6.06 -18.19
C PRO A 201 -9.29 -4.54 -18.03
N LEU A 202 -10.14 -3.96 -17.18
CA LEU A 202 -10.14 -2.52 -16.91
C LEU A 202 -8.87 -2.06 -16.17
N LEU A 203 -8.32 -2.91 -15.27
CA LEU A 203 -7.04 -2.62 -14.62
C LEU A 203 -5.90 -2.59 -15.64
N VAL A 204 -5.86 -3.57 -16.54
CA VAL A 204 -4.84 -3.65 -17.60
C VAL A 204 -4.95 -2.48 -18.57
N ARG A 205 -6.18 -2.07 -18.92
CA ARG A 205 -6.45 -0.90 -19.77
C ARG A 205 -5.95 0.39 -19.12
N ASP A 206 -6.30 0.63 -17.86
CA ASP A 206 -6.05 1.90 -17.17
C ASP A 206 -4.64 1.97 -16.56
N GLN A 207 -4.00 0.81 -16.35
CA GLN A 207 -2.62 0.67 -15.90
C GLN A 207 -1.86 -0.32 -16.81
N PRO A 208 -1.48 0.08 -18.05
CA PRO A 208 -0.80 -0.81 -19.00
C PRO A 208 0.51 -1.43 -18.47
N ALA A 209 1.13 -0.81 -17.45
CA ALA A 209 2.27 -1.37 -16.73
C ALA A 209 2.01 -2.77 -16.13
N VAL A 210 0.75 -3.10 -15.81
CA VAL A 210 0.33 -4.40 -15.29
C VAL A 210 0.67 -5.52 -16.27
N GLU A 211 0.59 -5.26 -17.58
CA GLU A 211 0.90 -6.26 -18.61
C GLU A 211 2.35 -6.78 -18.52
N ARG A 212 3.27 -5.97 -17.97
CA ARG A 212 4.68 -6.35 -17.78
C ARG A 212 4.86 -7.54 -16.83
N VAL A 213 3.87 -7.86 -15.99
CA VAL A 213 3.94 -9.04 -15.10
C VAL A 213 3.51 -10.34 -15.79
N ARG A 214 2.92 -10.29 -17.00
CA ARG A 214 2.44 -11.48 -17.71
C ARG A 214 3.53 -12.55 -17.93
N PRO A 215 4.76 -12.21 -18.37
CA PRO A 215 5.83 -13.22 -18.53
C PRO A 215 6.22 -13.90 -17.20
N LEU A 216 5.88 -13.29 -16.06
CA LEU A 216 6.17 -13.80 -14.73
C LEU A 216 4.99 -14.58 -14.12
N ALA A 217 3.85 -14.71 -14.82
CA ALA A 217 2.70 -15.44 -14.30
C ALA A 217 3.03 -16.91 -14.00
N GLY A 218 3.81 -17.56 -14.88
CA GLY A 218 4.25 -18.95 -14.74
C GLY A 218 5.55 -19.16 -13.95
N THR A 219 6.21 -18.10 -13.47
CA THR A 219 7.42 -18.27 -12.68
C THR A 219 7.12 -18.72 -11.24
N HIS A 220 8.00 -19.56 -10.71
CA HIS A 220 7.95 -20.04 -9.32
C HIS A 220 8.87 -19.25 -8.39
N GLU A 221 9.58 -18.24 -8.90
CA GLU A 221 10.58 -17.44 -8.17
C GLU A 221 9.92 -16.33 -7.32
N PRO A 222 9.72 -16.51 -6.00
CA PRO A 222 8.86 -15.59 -5.23
C PRO A 222 9.51 -14.22 -5.06
N VAL A 223 10.84 -14.15 -4.94
CA VAL A 223 11.58 -12.88 -4.82
C VAL A 223 11.33 -11.99 -6.04
N VAL A 224 11.46 -12.56 -7.24
CA VAL A 224 11.20 -11.83 -8.50
C VAL A 224 9.75 -11.37 -8.56
N LYS A 225 8.79 -12.25 -8.29
CA LYS A 225 7.36 -11.90 -8.34
C LYS A 225 7.00 -10.76 -7.37
N ILE A 226 7.49 -10.84 -6.12
CA ILE A 226 7.19 -9.82 -5.11
C ILE A 226 7.89 -8.50 -5.46
N ALA A 227 9.14 -8.54 -5.91
CA ALA A 227 9.88 -7.35 -6.32
C ALA A 227 9.23 -6.67 -7.53
N THR A 228 8.77 -7.42 -8.53
CA THR A 228 8.08 -6.85 -9.68
C THR A 228 6.71 -6.29 -9.31
N LEU A 229 5.94 -6.97 -8.45
CA LEU A 229 4.70 -6.40 -7.90
C LEU A 229 4.97 -5.08 -7.17
N TYR A 230 6.05 -5.02 -6.38
CA TYR A 230 6.46 -3.80 -5.70
C TYR A 230 6.77 -2.68 -6.69
N ALA A 231 7.58 -2.95 -7.72
CA ALA A 231 7.93 -1.96 -8.74
C ALA A 231 6.68 -1.41 -9.45
N LEU A 232 5.77 -2.30 -9.86
CA LEU A 232 4.48 -1.94 -10.46
C LEU A 232 3.63 -1.07 -9.51
N ALA A 233 3.45 -1.52 -8.27
CA ALA A 233 2.67 -0.80 -7.28
C ALA A 233 3.28 0.57 -6.97
N ARG A 234 4.62 0.67 -6.96
CA ARG A 234 5.35 1.92 -6.74
C ARG A 234 5.08 2.93 -7.86
N GLU A 235 5.20 2.50 -9.12
CA GLU A 235 4.91 3.32 -10.31
C GLU A 235 3.46 3.82 -10.29
N VAL A 236 2.50 2.92 -10.03
CA VAL A 236 1.07 3.31 -9.93
C VAL A 236 0.84 4.28 -8.78
N SER A 237 1.50 4.08 -7.63
CA SER A 237 1.36 4.97 -6.48
C SER A 237 1.90 6.39 -6.75
N GLU A 238 2.99 6.51 -7.51
CA GLU A 238 3.52 7.80 -7.98
C GLU A 238 2.56 8.49 -8.92
N ALA A 239 2.06 7.76 -9.92
CA ALA A 239 1.11 8.28 -10.88
C ALA A 239 -0.19 8.76 -10.19
N LEU A 240 -0.72 7.99 -9.23
CA LEU A 240 -1.92 8.35 -8.48
C LEU A 240 -1.70 9.60 -7.62
N ALA A 241 -0.58 9.70 -6.90
CA ALA A 241 -0.27 10.88 -6.08
C ALA A 241 -0.06 12.14 -6.92
N GLY A 242 0.49 12.02 -8.13
CA GLY A 242 0.66 13.14 -9.06
C GLY A 242 -0.65 13.58 -9.73
N ARG A 243 -1.59 12.65 -9.98
CA ARG A 243 -2.85 12.95 -10.68
C ARG A 243 -3.99 13.37 -9.75
N HIS A 244 -4.02 12.88 -8.52
CA HIS A 244 -5.14 13.08 -7.61
C HIS A 244 -4.73 13.86 -6.36
N PRO A 245 -5.17 15.13 -6.18
CA PRO A 245 -4.87 15.93 -4.98
C PRO A 245 -5.38 15.32 -3.65
N GLY A 246 -6.33 14.39 -3.74
CA GLY A 246 -6.85 13.61 -2.62
C GLY A 246 -5.93 12.47 -2.15
N VAL A 247 -4.84 12.19 -2.86
CA VAL A 247 -3.91 11.10 -2.58
C VAL A 247 -2.57 11.66 -2.10
N ARG A 248 -2.16 11.29 -0.88
CA ARG A 248 -0.83 11.60 -0.35
C ARG A 248 -0.03 10.32 -0.20
N LEU A 249 1.10 10.32 -0.89
CA LEU A 249 2.10 9.29 -0.76
C LEU A 249 2.94 9.52 0.51
N VAL A 250 3.21 8.45 1.27
CA VAL A 250 3.98 8.51 2.51
C VAL A 250 4.93 7.33 2.58
N ALA A 251 6.22 7.59 2.84
CA ALA A 251 7.18 6.54 3.11
C ALA A 251 7.05 6.06 4.57
N TYR A 252 6.96 4.74 4.75
CA TYR A 252 6.88 4.10 6.05
C TYR A 252 8.10 4.44 6.91
N GLU A 253 9.30 4.43 6.32
CA GLU A 253 10.57 4.68 7.00
C GLU A 253 10.64 6.11 7.54
N GLU A 254 10.19 7.10 6.76
CA GLU A 254 10.11 8.51 7.20
C GLU A 254 9.11 8.66 8.35
N LEU A 255 7.91 8.09 8.20
CA LEU A 255 6.89 8.12 9.24
C LEU A 255 7.33 7.40 10.51
N ALA A 256 8.14 6.35 10.39
CA ALA A 256 8.68 5.60 11.53
C ALA A 256 9.88 6.29 12.20
N ALA A 257 10.64 7.11 11.47
CA ALA A 257 11.80 7.83 11.99
C ALA A 257 11.39 8.95 12.96
N ASP A 258 10.31 9.67 12.66
CA ASP A 258 9.67 10.66 13.53
C ASP A 258 8.14 10.52 13.52
N PRO A 259 7.61 9.57 14.31
CA PRO A 259 6.18 9.26 14.28
C PRO A 259 5.31 10.38 14.83
N LEU A 260 5.78 11.17 15.80
CA LEU A 260 4.95 12.23 16.38
C LEU A 260 4.76 13.38 15.39
N ALA A 261 5.85 13.85 14.77
CA ALA A 261 5.74 14.86 13.72
C ALA A 261 4.95 14.32 12.51
N GLY A 262 5.31 13.13 12.04
CA GLY A 262 4.68 12.52 10.87
C GLY A 262 3.17 12.30 11.05
N TYR A 263 2.72 11.80 12.21
CA TYR A 263 1.28 11.68 12.45
C TYR A 263 0.59 13.01 12.72
N ARG A 264 1.25 14.00 13.33
CA ARG A 264 0.67 15.35 13.44
C ARG A 264 0.36 15.91 12.06
N ASP A 265 1.29 15.77 11.10
CA ASP A 265 1.10 16.16 9.71
C ASP A 265 0.00 15.36 9.00
N LEU A 266 -0.09 14.05 9.25
CA LEU A 266 -1.15 13.23 8.66
C LEU A 266 -2.53 13.55 9.27
N TYR A 267 -2.61 13.85 10.56
CA TYR A 267 -3.85 14.32 11.18
C TYR A 267 -4.30 15.63 10.53
N ALA A 268 -3.40 16.60 10.37
CA ALA A 268 -3.69 17.86 9.70
C ALA A 268 -4.16 17.63 8.24
N TRP A 269 -3.43 16.83 7.48
CA TRP A 269 -3.76 16.53 6.08
C TRP A 269 -5.07 15.77 5.92
N CYS A 270 -5.38 14.86 6.84
CA CYS A 270 -6.65 14.17 6.88
C CYS A 270 -7.77 15.07 7.42
N GLY A 271 -7.51 16.21 8.07
CA GLY A 271 -8.51 17.02 8.77
C GLY A 271 -9.04 16.36 10.04
N LEU A 272 -8.18 15.64 10.77
CA LEU A 272 -8.47 15.05 12.08
C LEU A 272 -7.96 15.97 13.19
N PRO A 273 -8.68 16.09 14.31
CA PRO A 273 -8.22 16.90 15.44
C PRO A 273 -7.01 16.22 16.12
N TRP A 274 -5.90 16.93 16.22
CA TRP A 274 -4.75 16.51 17.02
C TRP A 274 -5.03 16.82 18.49
N THR A 275 -5.30 15.78 19.29
CA THR A 275 -5.61 15.92 20.73
C THR A 275 -4.47 15.38 21.58
N ALA A 276 -4.38 15.83 22.84
CA ALA A 276 -3.42 15.26 23.81
C ALA A 276 -3.57 13.74 23.93
N THR A 277 -4.79 13.21 23.87
CA THR A 277 -5.07 11.77 23.87
C THR A 277 -4.50 11.07 22.64
N ALA A 278 -4.61 11.67 21.45
CA ALA A 278 -4.01 11.14 20.24
C ALA A 278 -2.48 11.09 20.35
N GLU A 279 -1.87 12.21 20.74
CA GLU A 279 -0.42 12.35 20.92
C GLU A 279 0.13 11.32 21.92
N GLN A 280 -0.47 11.22 23.11
CA GLN A 280 -0.06 10.25 24.13
C GLN A 280 -0.18 8.80 23.65
N ARG A 281 -1.28 8.46 22.96
CA ARG A 281 -1.49 7.10 22.44
C ARG A 281 -0.49 6.76 21.34
N ILE A 282 -0.22 7.69 20.43
CA ILE A 282 0.76 7.50 19.34
C ILE A 282 2.17 7.40 19.92
N ALA A 283 2.54 8.29 20.84
CA ALA A 283 3.82 8.25 21.54
C ALA A 283 4.04 6.87 22.18
N ARG A 284 3.12 6.45 23.05
CA ARG A 284 3.19 5.13 23.73
C ARG A 284 3.26 3.97 22.75
N ALA A 285 2.51 4.04 21.66
CA ALA A 285 2.49 2.98 20.65
C ALA A 285 3.85 2.87 19.93
N CYS A 286 4.49 4.01 19.64
CA CYS A 286 5.72 4.08 18.83
C CYS A 286 7.03 4.06 19.63
N THR A 287 6.97 4.17 20.97
CA THR A 287 8.15 4.11 21.86
C THR A 287 8.14 2.90 22.81
N ALA A 288 7.07 2.09 22.79
CA ALA A 288 7.02 0.90 23.64
C ALA A 288 8.09 -0.12 23.24
N PRO A 289 8.83 -0.71 24.21
CA PRO A 289 9.70 -1.83 23.92
C PRO A 289 8.90 -2.99 23.34
N PRO A 290 9.47 -3.79 22.43
CA PRO A 290 8.75 -4.91 21.82
C PRO A 290 8.23 -5.84 22.91
N ALA A 291 6.91 -5.99 23.00
CA ALA A 291 6.29 -6.79 24.06
C ALA A 291 6.88 -8.21 24.09
N ARG A 292 7.40 -8.61 25.27
CA ARG A 292 7.74 -10.01 25.57
C ARG A 292 6.50 -10.88 25.33
N ARG A 293 6.68 -12.07 24.72
CA ARG A 293 5.60 -13.06 24.53
C ARG A 293 4.85 -13.23 25.87
N GLY A 294 3.58 -12.84 25.92
CA GLY A 294 2.71 -13.07 27.08
C GLY A 294 2.13 -11.83 27.79
N PHE A 295 2.51 -10.60 27.43
CA PHE A 295 1.87 -9.42 28.04
C PHE A 295 0.45 -9.15 27.48
N PRO A 296 -0.48 -8.61 28.29
CA PRO A 296 -1.86 -8.43 27.88
C PRO A 296 -1.96 -7.57 26.63
N ARG A 297 -2.83 -7.97 25.68
CA ARG A 297 -3.34 -7.06 24.64
C ARG A 297 -3.82 -5.81 25.36
N PHE A 298 -3.37 -4.61 24.92
CA PHE A 298 -3.85 -3.33 25.43
C PHE A 298 -5.37 -3.39 25.64
N GLY A 299 -5.74 -3.56 26.91
CA GLY A 299 -7.06 -3.94 27.38
C GLY A 299 -7.27 -3.17 28.67
N GLY A 300 -8.03 -2.09 28.54
CA GLY A 300 -8.39 -1.20 29.64
C GLY A 300 -9.51 -0.29 29.16
N ALA A 301 -10.74 -0.68 29.54
CA ALA A 301 -12.03 0.01 29.39
C ALA A 301 -12.44 0.47 27.97
N GLY A 302 -13.24 -0.36 27.27
CA GLY A 302 -14.16 0.12 26.23
C GLY A 302 -13.97 -0.38 24.80
N PHE A 303 -13.07 -1.35 24.53
CA PHE A 303 -12.93 -1.91 23.18
C PHE A 303 -12.51 -3.39 23.21
N THR A 304 -13.46 -4.29 22.95
CA THR A 304 -13.21 -5.73 22.85
C THR A 304 -12.51 -6.06 21.53
N TRP A 305 -11.21 -6.28 21.67
CA TRP A 305 -10.25 -6.72 20.66
C TRP A 305 -10.66 -8.05 20.01
N THR A 306 -11.17 -8.02 18.77
CA THR A 306 -11.36 -9.25 17.98
C THR A 306 -10.91 -9.03 16.54
N GLY A 307 -9.60 -8.86 16.35
CA GLY A 307 -8.95 -8.91 15.03
C GLY A 307 -7.99 -10.08 14.96
N LEU A 308 -8.35 -11.13 14.21
CA LEU A 308 -7.53 -12.32 13.95
C LEU A 308 -6.50 -12.10 12.82
N SER A 309 -5.98 -10.88 12.67
CA SER A 309 -4.78 -10.69 11.88
C SER A 309 -3.58 -11.14 12.73
N ARG A 310 -2.84 -12.17 12.30
CA ARG A 310 -1.52 -12.50 12.90
C ARG A 310 -0.52 -11.35 12.74
N THR A 311 -0.90 -10.33 11.97
CA THR A 311 -0.24 -9.04 11.74
C THR A 311 -0.78 -7.91 12.62
N ALA A 312 -1.59 -8.19 13.64
CA ALA A 312 -2.13 -7.18 14.52
C ALA A 312 -0.99 -6.32 15.11
N TYR A 313 -1.03 -5.02 14.80
CA TYR A 313 -0.06 -4.05 15.29
C TYR A 313 0.26 -4.29 16.77
N ARG A 314 1.56 -4.40 17.04
CA ARG A 314 2.12 -4.46 18.40
C ARG A 314 2.86 -3.15 18.62
N PRO A 315 2.67 -2.50 19.78
CA PRO A 315 3.54 -1.41 20.20
C PRO A 315 4.99 -1.86 20.09
N MET A 316 5.78 -1.02 19.45
CA MET A 316 7.18 -1.28 19.12
C MET A 316 7.85 0.06 18.88
N ASP A 317 9.12 0.16 19.24
CA ASP A 317 9.99 1.24 18.81
C ASP A 317 10.00 1.33 17.27
N ALA A 318 9.33 2.35 16.74
CA ALA A 318 9.11 2.50 15.31
C ALA A 318 10.42 2.70 14.55
N ARG A 319 11.36 3.46 15.13
CA ARG A 319 12.67 3.75 14.54
C ARG A 319 13.50 2.47 14.43
N THR A 320 13.55 1.70 15.51
CA THR A 320 14.25 0.40 15.56
C THR A 320 13.60 -0.62 14.63
N ALA A 321 12.27 -0.59 14.48
CA ALA A 321 11.56 -1.47 13.55
C ALA A 321 11.86 -1.14 12.08
N ALA A 322 12.07 0.14 11.77
CA ALA A 322 12.40 0.63 10.43
C ALA A 322 13.86 0.36 10.05
N THR A 323 14.80 0.45 11.00
CA THR A 323 16.24 0.25 10.75
C THR A 323 16.71 -1.19 10.88
N ARG A 324 15.85 -2.12 11.33
CA ARG A 324 16.23 -3.51 11.51
C ARG A 324 16.62 -4.15 10.17
N PRO A 325 17.80 -4.79 10.07
CA PRO A 325 18.23 -5.44 8.83
C PRO A 325 17.19 -6.46 8.35
N PRO A 326 16.86 -6.48 7.06
CA PRO A 326 15.92 -7.45 6.52
C PRO A 326 16.49 -8.86 6.63
N THR A 327 15.92 -9.67 7.52
CA THR A 327 16.26 -11.09 7.66
C THR A 327 15.48 -11.93 6.64
N GLY A 328 16.13 -12.93 6.04
CA GLY A 328 15.48 -13.93 5.18
C GLY A 328 15.68 -13.74 3.67
N LEU A 329 16.61 -12.87 3.27
CA LEU A 329 17.12 -12.75 1.90
C LEU A 329 18.65 -12.92 1.89
N THR A 330 19.19 -13.55 0.85
CA THR A 330 20.66 -13.58 0.61
C THR A 330 21.14 -12.25 0.04
N PRO A 331 22.45 -11.92 0.11
CA PRO A 331 22.99 -10.71 -0.52
C PRO A 331 22.66 -10.60 -2.03
N GLU A 332 22.67 -11.72 -2.74
CA GLU A 332 22.31 -11.80 -4.17
C GLU A 332 20.84 -11.44 -4.39
N GLN A 333 19.95 -11.95 -3.52
CA GLN A 333 18.53 -11.62 -3.57
C GLN A 333 18.27 -10.16 -3.24
N ILE A 334 19.03 -9.57 -2.30
CA ILE A 334 18.93 -8.14 -1.99
C ILE A 334 19.31 -7.30 -3.23
N ARG A 335 20.45 -7.61 -3.87
CA ARG A 335 20.87 -6.94 -5.12
C ARG A 335 19.81 -7.10 -6.21
N LEU A 336 19.26 -8.30 -6.39
CA LEU A 336 18.20 -8.57 -7.37
C LEU A 336 16.94 -7.73 -7.09
N VAL A 337 16.50 -7.64 -5.83
CA VAL A 337 15.36 -6.79 -5.47
C VAL A 337 15.65 -5.33 -5.84
N GLN A 338 16.81 -4.81 -5.43
CA GLN A 338 17.22 -3.45 -5.74
C GLN A 338 17.26 -3.20 -7.25
N GLU A 339 17.82 -4.11 -8.03
CA GLU A 339 17.86 -4.03 -9.49
C GLU A 339 16.48 -4.00 -10.14
N ILE A 340 15.54 -4.83 -9.68
CA ILE A 340 14.15 -4.87 -10.21
C ILE A 340 13.37 -3.61 -9.83
N THR A 341 13.59 -3.10 -8.61
CA THR A 341 12.82 -1.96 -8.08
C THR A 341 13.45 -0.61 -8.37
N LEU A 342 14.59 -0.57 -9.08
CA LEU A 342 15.20 0.67 -9.51
C LEU A 342 14.24 1.43 -10.45
N PRO A 343 14.05 2.75 -10.26
CA PRO A 343 13.18 3.54 -11.13
C PRO A 343 13.57 3.36 -12.62
N GLY A 344 12.60 3.02 -13.46
CA GLY A 344 12.79 2.89 -14.92
C GLY A 344 13.27 1.54 -15.44
N ARG A 345 13.45 0.52 -14.58
CA ARG A 345 14.04 -0.78 -15.00
C ARG A 345 13.15 -1.98 -14.65
N ILE A 346 11.87 -2.00 -15.07
CA ILE A 346 11.13 -3.27 -15.08
C ILE A 346 11.74 -4.14 -16.18
N ARG A 347 12.73 -4.97 -15.80
CA ARG A 347 13.30 -6.02 -16.65
C ARG A 347 12.15 -6.94 -17.09
N THR A 348 11.77 -6.83 -18.36
CA THR A 348 11.12 -7.92 -19.06
C THR A 348 12.01 -9.14 -18.89
N GLY A 349 11.42 -10.27 -18.50
CA GLY A 349 12.16 -11.50 -18.25
C GLY A 349 12.89 -11.99 -19.51
N ALA A 350 14.08 -11.47 -19.75
CA ALA A 350 15.08 -12.09 -20.60
C ALA A 350 15.89 -13.02 -19.69
N ARG A 351 15.91 -14.32 -20.03
CA ARG A 351 16.96 -15.24 -19.58
C ARG A 351 18.31 -14.56 -19.80
N PRO A 352 19.32 -14.78 -18.94
CA PRO A 352 20.68 -14.43 -19.32
C PRO A 352 21.00 -15.17 -20.62
N ARG A 353 21.22 -14.41 -21.71
CA ARG A 353 21.80 -14.94 -22.94
C ARG A 353 23.21 -15.42 -22.60
N ASP A 354 23.47 -16.66 -22.94
CA ASP A 354 24.74 -17.19 -23.43
C ASP A 354 25.99 -16.69 -22.70
N ALA A 355 26.21 -17.21 -21.50
CA ALA A 355 27.58 -17.57 -21.13
C ALA A 355 27.91 -18.87 -21.89
N PRO A 356 29.01 -18.95 -22.67
CA PRO A 356 29.42 -20.20 -23.27
C PRO A 356 29.62 -21.24 -22.16
N PRO A 357 29.27 -22.52 -22.39
CA PRO A 357 29.53 -23.55 -21.41
C PRO A 357 31.04 -23.56 -21.08
N PRO A 358 31.43 -23.68 -19.80
CA PRO A 358 32.83 -23.91 -19.47
C PRO A 358 33.26 -25.19 -20.20
N SER A 359 34.37 -25.09 -20.93
CA SER A 359 34.99 -26.19 -21.65
C SER A 359 35.16 -27.39 -20.71
N LEU A 360 34.62 -28.54 -21.14
CA LEU A 360 34.81 -29.87 -20.56
C LEU A 360 36.26 -30.35 -20.81
N ASP A 361 37.26 -29.60 -20.32
CA ASP A 361 38.66 -29.98 -20.45
C ASP A 361 39.53 -29.63 -19.23
N ARG A 362 38.92 -29.48 -18.06
CA ARG A 362 39.62 -29.44 -16.77
C ARG A 362 38.89 -30.23 -15.69
N LEU A 363 38.55 -31.49 -15.97
CA LEU A 363 38.11 -32.44 -14.94
C LEU A 363 38.52 -33.91 -15.21
N THR A 364 39.57 -34.12 -15.99
CA THR A 364 40.27 -35.41 -16.05
C THR A 364 41.73 -35.22 -15.66
N GLY A 365 41.94 -34.93 -14.37
CA GLY A 365 43.22 -35.19 -13.72
C GLY A 365 43.50 -36.69 -13.66
N ARG A 366 43.85 -37.29 -14.81
CA ARG A 366 44.54 -38.58 -14.87
C ARG A 366 45.89 -38.39 -15.53
N ARG A 367 46.93 -38.48 -14.71
CA ARG A 367 48.22 -38.99 -15.14
C ARG A 367 48.01 -40.45 -15.57
N SER A 368 48.37 -40.75 -16.80
CA SER A 368 49.12 -41.93 -17.28
C SER A 368 49.26 -41.83 -18.78
#